data_AF-A0A2V8YJT0-F1
#
_entry.id   AF-A0A2V8YJT0-F1
#
_cell.length_a   1.000
_cell.length_b   1.000
_cell.length_c   1.000
_cell.angle_alpha   90.00
_cell.angle_beta   90.00
_cell.angle_gamma   90.00
#
_symmetry.space_group_name_H-M   'P 1'
#
loop_
_entity.id
_entity.type
_entity.pdbx_description
1 polymer ?
#
loop_
_entity_poly.entity_id
_entity_poly.type
_entity_poly.pdbx_seq_one_letter_code
_entity_poly.pdbx_strand_id
1 'polypeptide(L)'
;MKVTRILGVFVSLGLVAALAIPLASAKSQANPAQAASKEKGMHDKMQAALDSLNLTDDQKAKVKDILADAKTKRQAVVSDTSLNEEQKRAKMKELHEAMAAKLNEVLTPEQQAELKKKMTPAKEKPSEQP
;
A
#
# COMPACT_ATOMS: atom_id res chain seq x y z
N MET A 1 -44.55 -12.04 23.35
CA MET A 1 -44.87 -10.62 23.54
C MET A 1 -43.84 -9.85 22.69
N LYS A 2 -44.05 -9.56 21.41
CA LYS A 2 -44.95 -8.58 20.75
C LYS A 2 -44.83 -7.16 21.32
N VAL A 3 -44.18 -6.31 20.49
CA VAL A 3 -44.14 -4.83 20.39
C VAL A 3 -43.57 -4.04 21.58
N THR A 4 -42.66 -3.09 21.35
CA THR A 4 -43.07 -1.70 21.06
C THR A 4 -42.00 -0.92 20.28
N ARG A 5 -42.41 -0.36 19.13
CA ARG A 5 -41.67 0.65 18.37
C ARG A 5 -41.99 2.03 18.96
N ILE A 6 -40.99 2.83 19.31
CA ILE A 6 -41.19 4.23 19.68
C ILE A 6 -40.87 5.09 18.45
N LEU A 7 -41.97 5.59 17.88
CA LEU A 7 -42.06 6.65 16.90
C LEU A 7 -41.70 7.97 17.61
N GLY A 8 -40.55 8.56 17.28
CA GLY A 8 -40.15 9.88 17.76
C GLY A 8 -40.04 10.84 16.60
N VAL A 9 -41.15 11.49 16.24
CA VAL A 9 -41.20 12.61 15.31
C VAL A 9 -40.57 13.82 16.01
N PHE A 10 -39.44 14.31 15.51
CA PHE A 10 -38.89 15.61 15.88
C PHE A 10 -39.16 16.61 14.75
N VAL A 11 -40.27 17.33 14.86
CA VAL A 11 -40.45 18.63 14.22
C VAL A 11 -40.23 19.66 15.32
N SER A 12 -39.14 20.40 15.23
CA SER A 12 -39.03 21.68 15.94
C SER A 12 -38.40 22.69 15.00
N LEU A 13 -39.28 23.55 14.48
CA LEU A 13 -38.97 24.78 13.80
C LEU A 13 -38.44 25.76 14.86
N GLY A 14 -37.22 26.24 14.69
CA GLY A 14 -36.59 27.21 15.60
C GLY A 14 -35.56 28.04 14.83
N LEU A 15 -36.03 29.15 14.27
CA LEU A 15 -35.20 30.20 13.69
C LEU A 15 -34.50 30.97 14.83
N VAL A 16 -33.18 30.84 14.94
CA VAL A 16 -32.32 31.82 15.61
C VAL A 16 -31.16 32.12 14.68
N ALA A 17 -31.21 33.31 14.07
CA ALA A 17 -30.07 33.91 13.40
C ALA A 17 -29.20 34.59 14.47
N ALA A 18 -28.00 34.04 14.70
CA ALA A 18 -26.92 34.71 15.40
C ALA A 18 -25.61 34.41 14.66
N LEU A 19 -25.03 35.48 14.12
CA LEU A 19 -23.72 35.50 13.48
C LEU A 19 -22.62 35.23 14.52
N ALA A 20 -22.01 34.05 14.43
CA ALA A 20 -20.63 33.82 14.85
C ALA A 20 -20.12 32.62 14.05
N ILE A 21 -19.16 32.88 13.16
CA ILE A 21 -18.46 31.86 12.39
C ILE A 21 -17.27 31.39 13.22
N PRO A 22 -17.27 30.18 13.81
CA PRO A 22 -16.01 29.49 14.04
C PRO A 22 -15.64 28.79 12.73
N LEU A 23 -14.61 29.35 12.07
CA LEU A 23 -13.91 28.72 10.97
C LEU A 23 -13.43 27.31 11.41
N ALA A 24 -13.85 26.31 10.64
CA ALA A 24 -13.17 25.05 10.38
C ALA A 24 -12.88 24.12 11.58
N SER A 25 -13.81 23.21 11.88
CA SER A 25 -13.41 21.83 12.19
C SER A 25 -12.80 21.21 10.93
N ALA A 26 -11.49 21.36 10.76
CA ALA A 26 -10.72 20.52 9.87
C ALA A 26 -10.68 19.11 10.48
N LYS A 27 -11.73 18.32 10.24
CA LYS A 27 -11.53 16.88 10.12
C LYS A 27 -10.54 16.72 8.97
N SER A 28 -9.26 16.55 9.28
CA SER A 28 -8.32 15.88 8.40
C SER A 28 -8.83 14.46 8.21
N GLN A 29 -9.83 14.32 7.35
CA GLN A 29 -10.22 13.06 6.75
C GLN A 29 -9.07 12.69 5.82
N ALA A 30 -8.04 12.07 6.39
CA ALA A 30 -7.05 11.34 5.63
C ALA A 30 -7.82 10.32 4.81
N ASN A 31 -8.01 10.64 3.53
CA ASN A 31 -8.83 9.87 2.61
C ASN A 31 -8.07 8.57 2.30
N PRO A 32 -8.49 7.39 2.80
CA PRO A 32 -7.74 6.14 2.62
C PRO A 32 -7.61 5.72 1.14
N ALA A 33 -8.40 6.33 0.26
CA ALA A 33 -8.33 6.14 -1.20
C ALA A 33 -6.97 6.53 -1.81
N GLN A 34 -6.24 7.48 -1.21
CA GLN A 34 -4.93 7.92 -1.74
C GLN A 34 -3.78 6.99 -1.32
N ALA A 35 -3.88 6.31 -0.18
CA ALA A 35 -2.89 5.31 0.25
C ALA A 35 -3.02 4.00 -0.56
N ALA A 36 -4.27 3.54 -0.79
CA ALA A 36 -4.54 2.34 -1.60
C ALA A 36 -4.08 2.49 -3.07
N SER A 37 -4.15 3.70 -3.62
CA SER A 37 -3.73 3.98 -5.00
C SER A 37 -2.20 3.93 -5.19
N LYS A 38 -1.43 4.32 -4.17
CA LYS A 38 0.05 4.28 -4.22
C LYS A 38 0.59 2.86 -4.06
N GLU A 39 -0.09 2.03 -3.29
CA GLU A 39 0.30 0.64 -3.04
C GLU A 39 0.12 -0.25 -4.27
N LYS A 40 -1.00 -0.06 -5.01
CA LYS A 40 -1.26 -0.77 -6.26
C LYS A 40 -0.15 -0.51 -7.30
N GLY A 41 0.27 0.75 -7.43
CA GLY A 41 1.32 1.14 -8.38
C GLY A 41 2.71 0.57 -8.11
N MET A 42 3.05 0.15 -6.87
CA MET A 42 4.35 -0.45 -6.57
C MET A 42 4.38 -1.96 -6.82
N HIS A 43 3.27 -2.65 -6.56
CA HIS A 43 3.12 -4.07 -6.90
C HIS A 43 3.07 -4.27 -8.42
N ASP A 44 2.31 -3.42 -9.13
CA ASP A 44 2.16 -3.50 -10.59
C ASP A 44 3.49 -3.24 -11.31
N LYS A 45 4.33 -2.33 -10.78
CA LYS A 45 5.68 -2.07 -11.32
C LYS A 45 6.63 -3.24 -11.14
N MET A 46 6.58 -3.91 -9.99
CA MET A 46 7.40 -5.11 -9.73
C MET A 46 6.99 -6.23 -10.68
N GLN A 47 5.69 -6.48 -10.82
CA GLN A 47 5.15 -7.48 -11.74
C GLN A 47 5.61 -7.20 -13.18
N ALA A 48 5.43 -5.96 -13.66
CA ALA A 48 5.84 -5.58 -15.01
C ALA A 48 7.35 -5.68 -15.25
N ALA A 49 8.17 -5.36 -14.24
CA ALA A 49 9.62 -5.51 -14.33
C ALA A 49 10.02 -6.99 -14.43
N LEU A 50 9.37 -7.87 -13.67
CA LEU A 50 9.59 -9.32 -13.70
C LEU A 50 9.11 -9.94 -15.03
N ASP A 51 7.97 -9.51 -15.55
CA ASP A 51 7.43 -9.97 -16.84
C ASP A 51 8.32 -9.54 -18.02
N SER A 52 9.06 -8.44 -17.85
CA SER A 52 10.02 -7.94 -18.85
C SER A 52 11.39 -8.63 -18.81
N LEU A 53 11.63 -9.51 -17.83
CA LEU A 53 12.81 -10.38 -17.80
C LEU A 53 12.51 -11.64 -18.61
N ASN A 54 13.49 -12.14 -19.34
CA ASN A 54 13.42 -13.44 -20.00
C ASN A 54 13.56 -14.58 -18.98
N LEU A 55 12.56 -14.73 -18.12
CA LEU A 55 12.48 -15.81 -17.13
C LEU A 55 12.04 -17.11 -17.79
N THR A 56 12.64 -18.23 -17.39
CA THR A 56 12.12 -19.56 -17.75
C THR A 56 10.77 -19.82 -17.09
N ASP A 57 10.00 -20.79 -17.59
CA ASP A 57 8.68 -21.10 -17.02
C ASP A 57 8.78 -21.55 -15.55
N ASP A 58 9.82 -22.30 -15.20
CA ASP A 58 10.12 -22.69 -13.83
C ASP A 58 10.46 -21.49 -12.94
N GLN A 59 11.22 -20.52 -13.45
CA GLN A 59 11.52 -19.28 -12.72
C GLN A 59 10.25 -18.44 -12.52
N LYS A 60 9.39 -18.32 -13.55
CA LYS A 60 8.11 -17.59 -13.44
C LYS A 60 7.18 -18.20 -12.38
N ALA A 61 7.08 -19.53 -12.34
CA ALA A 61 6.28 -20.22 -11.33
C ALA A 61 6.78 -19.88 -9.90
N LYS A 62 8.09 -20.02 -9.65
CA LYS A 62 8.68 -19.69 -8.34
C LYS A 62 8.51 -18.23 -7.97
N VAL A 63 8.71 -17.31 -8.91
CA VAL A 63 8.52 -15.87 -8.69
C VAL A 63 7.07 -15.56 -8.33
N LYS A 64 6.10 -16.14 -9.05
CA LYS A 64 4.67 -15.94 -8.76
C LYS A 64 4.31 -16.40 -7.34
N ASP A 65 4.84 -17.54 -6.91
CA ASP A 65 4.62 -18.06 -5.56
C ASP A 65 5.23 -17.15 -4.49
N ILE A 66 6.45 -16.63 -4.72
CA ILE A 66 7.11 -15.66 -3.84
C ILE A 66 6.27 -14.38 -3.72
N LEU A 67 5.77 -13.85 -4.84
CA LEU A 67 4.93 -12.64 -4.84
C LEU A 67 3.58 -12.88 -4.13
N ALA A 68 2.97 -14.04 -4.32
CA ALA A 68 1.71 -14.39 -3.65
C ALA A 68 1.88 -14.51 -2.11
N ASP A 69 2.96 -15.14 -1.65
CA ASP A 69 3.33 -15.21 -0.23
C ASP A 69 3.57 -13.79 0.34
N ALA A 70 4.35 -12.96 -0.36
CA ALA A 70 4.63 -11.59 0.04
C ALA A 70 3.35 -10.74 0.13
N LYS A 71 2.42 -10.89 -0.83
CA LYS A 71 1.13 -10.19 -0.81
C LYS A 71 0.29 -10.57 0.42
N THR A 72 0.23 -11.86 0.74
CA THR A 72 -0.51 -12.37 1.90
C THR A 72 0.06 -11.83 3.20
N LYS A 73 1.39 -11.90 3.37
CA LYS A 73 2.08 -11.36 4.55
C LYS A 73 1.91 -9.85 4.68
N ARG A 74 1.94 -9.13 3.55
CA ARG A 74 1.69 -7.69 3.54
C ARG A 74 0.29 -7.37 4.04
N GLN A 75 -0.74 -8.05 3.53
CA GLN A 75 -2.11 -7.85 3.97
C GLN A 75 -2.25 -8.08 5.47
N ALA A 76 -1.61 -9.13 6.01
CA ALA A 76 -1.58 -9.39 7.45
C ALA A 76 -1.00 -8.18 8.22
N VAL A 77 0.17 -7.67 7.82
CA VAL A 77 0.81 -6.50 8.49
C VAL A 77 -0.04 -5.23 8.39
N VAL A 78 -0.66 -4.95 7.24
CA VAL A 78 -1.51 -3.75 7.08
C VAL A 78 -2.76 -3.85 7.94
N SER A 79 -3.40 -5.04 7.95
CA SER A 79 -4.65 -5.30 8.69
C SER A 79 -4.46 -5.42 10.20
N ASP A 80 -3.23 -5.62 10.67
CA ASP A 80 -2.92 -5.75 12.09
C ASP A 80 -3.11 -4.41 12.82
N THR A 81 -4.18 -4.30 13.60
CA THR A 81 -4.52 -3.10 14.38
C THR A 81 -3.74 -3.00 15.69
N SER A 82 -2.97 -4.04 16.05
CA SER A 82 -2.09 -4.01 17.24
C SER A 82 -0.77 -3.28 16.97
N LEU A 83 -0.40 -3.10 15.70
CA LEU A 83 0.84 -2.46 15.29
C LEU A 83 0.63 -0.97 15.03
N ASN A 84 1.58 -0.16 15.50
CA ASN A 84 1.70 1.23 15.07
C ASN A 84 2.37 1.34 13.69
N GLU A 85 2.36 2.54 13.11
CA GLU A 85 2.92 2.78 11.77
C GLU A 85 4.43 2.48 11.66
N GLU A 86 5.20 2.72 12.71
CA GLU A 86 6.64 2.42 12.72
C GLU A 86 6.91 0.92 12.72
N GLN A 87 6.16 0.16 13.53
CA GLN A 87 6.24 -1.30 13.56
C GLN A 87 5.76 -1.92 12.26
N LYS A 88 4.68 -1.39 11.66
CA LYS A 88 4.24 -1.80 10.33
C LYS A 88 5.34 -1.56 9.30
N ARG A 89 5.96 -0.38 9.32
CA ARG A 89 7.06 -0.05 8.41
C ARG A 89 8.26 -0.99 8.58
N ALA A 90 8.65 -1.31 9.80
CA ALA A 90 9.72 -2.26 10.09
C ALA A 90 9.40 -3.65 9.52
N LYS A 91 8.21 -4.19 9.82
CA LYS A 91 7.76 -5.49 9.27
C LYS A 91 7.67 -5.48 7.74
N MET A 92 7.23 -4.38 7.13
CA MET A 92 7.23 -4.25 5.67
C MET A 92 8.64 -4.27 5.09
N LYS A 93 9.60 -3.62 5.74
CA LYS A 93 11.01 -3.64 5.33
C LYS A 93 11.57 -5.06 5.37
N GLU A 94 11.38 -5.78 6.47
CA GLU A 94 11.79 -7.17 6.60
C GLU A 94 11.14 -8.07 5.53
N LEU A 95 9.85 -7.88 5.27
CA LEU A 95 9.13 -8.59 4.20
C LEU A 95 9.76 -8.32 2.83
N HIS A 96 10.12 -7.07 2.53
CA HIS A 96 10.78 -6.71 1.28
C HIS A 96 12.17 -7.34 1.16
N GLU A 97 12.97 -7.34 2.23
CA GLU A 97 14.31 -7.97 2.25
C GLU A 97 14.22 -9.48 2.06
N ALA A 98 13.31 -10.15 2.78
CA ALA A 98 13.09 -11.58 2.64
C ALA A 98 12.60 -11.97 1.24
N MET A 99 11.72 -11.15 0.64
CA MET A 99 11.27 -11.35 -0.74
C MET A 99 12.43 -11.18 -1.73
N ALA A 100 13.26 -10.16 -1.56
CA ALA A 100 14.42 -9.91 -2.41
C ALA A 100 15.43 -11.06 -2.34
N ALA A 101 15.70 -11.60 -1.15
CA ALA A 101 16.58 -12.75 -0.97
C ALA A 101 16.06 -13.98 -1.73
N LYS A 102 14.77 -14.31 -1.60
CA LYS A 102 14.16 -15.43 -2.34
C LYS A 102 14.19 -15.22 -3.86
N LEU A 103 14.00 -13.99 -4.33
CA LEU A 103 14.10 -13.68 -5.76
C LEU A 103 15.54 -13.87 -6.26
N ASN A 104 16.55 -13.47 -5.48
CA ASN A 104 17.95 -13.65 -5.85
C ASN A 104 18.37 -15.13 -5.95
N GLU A 105 17.72 -16.03 -5.23
CA GLU A 105 17.95 -17.48 -5.36
C GLU A 105 17.36 -18.07 -6.65
N VAL A 106 16.36 -17.40 -7.23
CA VAL A 106 15.66 -17.85 -8.44
C VAL A 106 16.23 -17.20 -9.70
N LEU A 107 16.66 -15.95 -9.61
CA LEU A 107 17.14 -15.15 -10.74
C LEU A 107 18.64 -15.28 -10.93
N THR A 108 19.10 -15.29 -12.20
CA THR A 108 20.53 -15.21 -12.51
C THR A 108 21.09 -13.83 -12.15
N PRO A 109 22.42 -13.70 -11.94
CA PRO A 109 23.04 -12.40 -11.65
C PRO A 109 22.72 -11.32 -12.70
N GLU A 110 22.64 -11.72 -13.97
CA GLU A 110 22.28 -10.82 -15.08
C GLU A 110 20.82 -10.34 -14.98
N GLN A 111 19.89 -11.26 -14.68
CA GLN A 111 18.48 -10.93 -14.48
C GLN A 111 18.26 -10.04 -13.24
N GLN A 112 19.05 -10.22 -12.18
CA GLN A 112 19.02 -9.36 -11.00
C GLN A 112 19.47 -7.93 -11.31
N ALA A 113 20.55 -7.78 -12.10
CA ALA A 113 21.04 -6.47 -12.53
C ALA A 113 20.01 -5.74 -13.40
N GLU A 114 19.36 -6.46 -14.31
CA GLU A 114 18.31 -5.91 -15.16
C GLU A 114 17.06 -5.53 -14.35
N LEU A 115 16.63 -6.37 -13.39
CA LEU A 115 15.55 -6.04 -12.47
C LEU A 115 15.85 -4.76 -11.69
N LYS A 116 17.04 -4.66 -11.11
CA LYS A 116 17.47 -3.48 -10.33
C LYS A 116 17.41 -2.21 -11.19
N LYS A 117 17.91 -2.26 -12.43
CA LYS A 117 17.87 -1.14 -13.38
C LYS A 117 16.45 -0.69 -13.71
N LYS A 118 15.50 -1.62 -13.82
CA LYS A 118 14.08 -1.30 -14.09
C LYS A 118 13.34 -0.80 -12.86
N MET A 119 13.74 -1.25 -11.67
CA MET A 119 13.13 -0.85 -10.39
C MET A 119 13.66 0.48 -9.86
N THR A 120 14.90 0.86 -10.19
CA THR A 120 15.38 2.21 -9.94
C THR A 120 14.61 3.18 -10.83
N PRO A 121 13.78 4.10 -10.26
CA PRO A 121 13.16 5.14 -11.08
C PRO A 121 14.27 5.92 -11.78
N ALA A 122 14.10 6.25 -13.06
CA ALA A 122 15.03 7.06 -13.86
C ALA A 122 15.21 8.49 -13.29
N LYS A 123 15.87 8.59 -12.15
CA LYS A 123 16.25 9.80 -11.43
C LYS A 123 17.68 9.67 -10.94
N GLU A 124 18.58 9.40 -11.85
CA GLU A 124 19.98 9.87 -11.74
C GLU A 124 20.42 10.34 -13.13
N LYS A 125 19.94 11.53 -13.55
CA LYS A 125 20.94 12.51 -13.97
C LYS A 125 21.73 12.80 -12.68
N PRO A 126 23.07 12.74 -12.68
CA PRO A 126 23.83 13.08 -11.49
C PRO A 126 23.34 14.45 -11.04
N SER A 127 22.94 14.56 -9.78
CA SER A 127 22.84 15.85 -9.14
C SER A 127 24.25 16.43 -9.11
N GLU A 128 24.66 17.09 -10.20
CA GLU A 128 25.58 18.21 -10.17
C GLU A 128 24.95 19.23 -9.22
N GLN A 129 25.33 19.15 -7.96
CA GLN A 129 25.17 20.24 -7.01
C GLN A 129 26.29 21.25 -7.33
N PRO A 130 25.97 22.53 -7.64
CA PRO A 130 26.95 23.61 -7.51
C PRO A 130 27.28 23.86 -6.03
#